data_AF-A0A372RI28-F1
#
_entry.id   AF-A0A372RI28-F1
#
_cell.length_a   1.000
_cell.length_b   1.000
_cell.length_c   1.000
_cell.angle_alpha   90.00
_cell.angle_beta   90.00
_cell.angle_gamma   90.00
#
_symmetry.space_group_name_H-M   'P 1'
#
loop_
_entity.id
_entity.type
_entity.pdbx_description
1 polymer ?
#
loop_
_entity_poly.entity_id
_entity_poly.type
_entity_poly.pdbx_seq_one_letter_code
_entity_poly.pdbx_strand_id
1 'polypeptide(L)' 'HGILHNDIREENILINDKGALYLIDFGMASREDTKKKRKLFDEEQLKLSQLLDGYIV' A
#
# COMPACT_ATOMS: atom_id res chain seq x y z
N HIS A 1 4.22 -9.35 -8.04
CA HIS A 1 3.71 -10.20 -6.95
C HIS A 1 2.24 -9.84 -6.74
N GLY A 2 1.30 -10.75 -7.03
CA GLY A 2 -0.14 -10.47 -6.90
C GLY A 2 -0.59 -10.52 -5.45
N ILE A 3 -0.09 -9.60 -4.63
CA ILE A 3 -0.41 -9.51 -3.21
C ILE A 3 -1.02 -8.13 -2.96
N LEU A 4 -2.23 -8.08 -2.42
CA LEU A 4 -2.82 -6.89 -1.86
C LEU A 4 -2.53 -6.84 -0.37
N HIS A 5 -2.23 -5.66 0.17
CA HIS A 5 -2.04 -5.47 1.61
C HIS A 5 -3.38 -5.45 2.37
N ASN A 6 -4.41 -4.89 1.73
CA ASN A 6 -5.77 -4.63 2.21
C ASN A 6 -5.90 -3.70 3.44
N ASP A 7 -4.79 -3.26 4.04
CA ASP A 7 -4.79 -2.40 5.22
C ASP A 7 -3.79 -1.22 5.11
N ILE A 8 -3.99 -0.38 4.10
CA ILE A 8 -3.18 0.83 3.88
C ILE A 8 -3.63 1.94 4.81
N ARG A 9 -2.85 2.18 5.87
CA ARG A 9 -3.01 3.25 6.86
C ARG A 9 -1.65 3.67 7.40
N GLU A 10 -1.58 4.82 8.05
CA GLU A 10 -0.33 5.44 8.53
C GLU A 10 0.44 4.52 9.48
N GLU A 11 -0.28 3.78 10.33
CA GLU A 11 0.30 2.88 11.32
C GLU A 11 1.03 1.69 10.68
N ASN A 12 0.69 1.35 9.43
CA ASN A 12 1.28 0.26 8.66
C ASN A 12 2.34 0.75 7.66
N ILE A 13 2.76 2.01 7.76
CA ILE A 13 3.77 2.62 6.90
C ILE A 13 4.93 3.12 7.75
N LEU A 14 6.13 2.63 7.46
CA LEU A 14 7.36 3.17 8.02
C LEU A 14 8.11 3.97 6.95
N ILE A 15 8.64 5.13 7.34
CA ILE A 15 9.50 5.95 6.49
C ILE A 15 10.83 6.10 7.21
N ASN A 16 11.94 5.81 6.52
CA ASN A 16 13.28 6.03 7.09
C ASN A 16 13.79 7.46 6.83
N ASP A 17 14.95 7.78 7.40
CA ASP A 17 15.64 9.07 7.25
C ASP A 17 16.04 9.43 5.80
N LYS A 18 16.01 8.46 4.89
CA LYS A 18 16.25 8.63 3.45
C LYS A 18 14.97 8.76 2.63
N GLY A 19 13.80 8.81 3.28
CA GLY A 19 12.50 8.87 2.62
C GLY A 19 12.06 7.54 1.97
N ALA A 20 12.71 6.42 2.30
CA ALA A 20 12.29 5.12 1.80
C ALA A 20 11.07 4.62 2.60
N LEU A 21 10.05 4.17 1.87
CA LEU A 21 8.78 3.69 2.40
C LEU A 21 8.78 2.17 2.55
N TYR A 22 8.31 1.69 3.69
CA TYR A 22 8.14 0.28 3.99
C TYR A 22 6.70 0.01 4.45
N LEU A 23 6.04 -0.97 3.83
CA LEU A 23 4.77 -1.51 4.31
C LEU A 23 5.04 -2.58 5.38
N ILE A 24 4.31 -2.51 6.49
CA ILE A 24 4.37 -3.48 7.58
C ILE A 24 2.98 -4.03 7.90
N ASP A 25 2.95 -5.13 8.65
CA ASP A 25 1.72 -5.84 9.05
C ASP A 25 0.88 -6.39 7.88
N PHE A 26 1.30 -7.55 7.37
CA PHE A 26 0.60 -8.29 6.31
C PHE A 26 -0.52 -9.20 6.85
N GLY A 27 -1.02 -8.98 8.07
CA GLY A 27 -2.08 -9.83 8.66
C GLY A 27 -3.37 -9.87 7.84
N MET A 28 -3.66 -8.81 7.09
CA MET A 28 -4.84 -8.69 6.20
C MET A 28 -4.50 -8.93 4.72
N ALA A 29 -3.25 -9.25 4.40
CA ALA A 29 -2.81 -9.37 3.02
C ALA A 29 -3.44 -10.59 2.32
N SER A 30 -3.78 -10.44 1.05
CA SER A 30 -4.34 -11.52 0.23
C SER A 30 -3.58 -11.68 -1.08
N ARG A 31 -3.56 -12.92 -1.61
CA ARG A 31 -2.91 -13.23 -2.88
C ARG A 31 -3.96 -13.31 -3.98
N GLU A 32 -3.86 -12.42 -4.96
CA GLU A 32 -4.83 -12.25 -6.04
C GLU A 32 -4.18 -12.42 -7.42
N ASP A 33 -5.02 -12.77 -8.40
CA ASP A 33 -4.64 -12.73 -9.82
C ASP A 33 -4.60 -11.28 -10.31
N THR A 34 -3.40 -10.78 -10.61
CA THR A 34 -3.16 -9.39 -11.03
C THR A 34 -3.85 -9.02 -12.34
N LYS A 35 -4.18 -9.99 -13.20
CA LYS A 35 -4.90 -9.73 -14.45
C LYS A 35 -6.40 -9.62 -14.19
N LYS A 36 -6.96 -10.50 -13.35
CA LYS A 36 -8.40 -10.50 -13.04
C LYS A 36 -8.82 -9.42 -12.07
N LYS A 37 -7.93 -9.05 -11.15
CA LYS A 37 -8.20 -8.13 -10.04
C LYS A 37 -7.42 -6.83 -10.13
N ARG A 38 -6.96 -6.45 -11.34
CA ARG A 38 -6.18 -5.22 -11.59
C ARG A 38 -6.74 -3.98 -10.88
N LYS A 39 -8.06 -3.79 -10.96
CA LYS A 39 -8.78 -2.69 -10.31
C LYS A 39 -8.50 -2.57 -8.80
N LEU A 40 -8.40 -3.70 -8.07
CA LEU A 40 -8.12 -3.68 -6.64
C LEU A 40 -6.70 -3.20 -6.33
N PHE A 41 -5.73 -3.59 -7.17
CA PHE A 41 -4.36 -3.10 -7.04
C PHE A 41 -4.28 -1.61 -7.33
N ASP A 42 -4.98 -1.14 -8.36
CA ASP A 42 -5.01 0.28 -8.70
C ASP A 42 -5.69 1.11 -7.58
N GLU A 43 -6.75 0.58 -6.97
CA GLU A 43 -7.42 1.18 -5.81
C GLU A 43 -6.51 1.25 -4.57
N GLU A 44 -5.77 0.17 -4.27
CA GLU A 44 -4.83 0.15 -3.15
C GLU A 44 -3.65 1.11 -3.36
N GLN A 45 -3.11 1.18 -4.59
CA GLN A 45 -2.09 2.15 -4.95
C GLN A 45 -2.61 3.59 -4.83
N LEU A 46 -3.86 3.86 -5.24
CA LEU A 46 -4.47 5.18 -5.08
C LEU A 46 -4.60 5.56 -3.60
N LYS A 47 -5.04 4.63 -2.75
CA LYS A 47 -5.11 4.86 -1.29
C LYS A 47 -3.74 5.22 -0.72
N LEU A 48 -2.69 4.50 -1.12
CA LEU A 48 -1.32 4.80 -0.68
C LEU A 48 -0.88 6.19 -1.15
N SER A 49 -1.13 6.56 -2.41
CA SER A 49 -0.79 7.89 -2.94
C SER A 49 -1.50 9.00 -2.16
N GLN A 50 -2.82 8.89 -1.99
CA GLN A 50 -3.62 9.88 -1.27
C GLN A 50 -3.19 10.04 0.19
N LEU A 51 -2.77 8.94 0.83
CA LEU A 51 -2.25 8.98 2.19
C LEU A 51 -0.93 9.77 2.25
N LEU A 52 -0.04 9.57 1.28
CA LEU A 52 1.27 10.23 1.23
C LEU A 52 1.20 11.69 0.78
N ASP A 53 0.17 12.08 0.03
CA ASP A 53 -0.06 13.49 -0.36
C ASP A 53 -0.18 14.41 0.87
N GLY A 54 -0.57 13.89 2.04
CA GLY A 54 -0.58 14.64 3.31
C GLY A 54 0.80 14.87 3.94
N TYR A 55 1.83 14.17 3.46
CA TYR A 55 3.18 14.15 4.03
C TYR A 55 4.24 14.72 3.08
N ILE A 56 3.93 14.87 1.79
CA ILE A 56 4.81 15.47 0.78
C ILE A 56 4.37 16.93 0.56
N VAL A 57 5.18 17.87 1.04
CA VAL A 57 5.04 19.34 0.81
C VAL A 57 5.89 19.77 -0.39
#